data_AF-A0A950NCZ5-F1
#
_entry.id   AF-A0A950NCZ5-F1
#
_cell.length_a   1.000
_cell.length_b   1.000
_cell.length_c   1.000
_cell.angle_alpha   90.00
_cell.angle_beta   90.00
_cell.angle_gamma   90.00
#
_symmetry.space_group_name_H-M   'P 1'
#
loop_
_entity.id
_entity.type
_entity.pdbx_description
1 polymer ?
#
loop_
_entity_poly.entity_id
_entity_poly.type
_entity_poly.pdbx_seq_one_letter_code
_entity_poly.pdbx_strand_id
1 'polypeptide(L)' 'MITVQNLVKKFGPKTAVAGISFEVTKGEVLGFLGPNGAGKST' A
#
# COMPACT_ATOMS: atom_id res chain seq x y z
N MET A 1 -7.87 11.27 -9.93
CA MET A 1 -6.84 10.25 -10.22
C MET A 1 -5.81 10.35 -9.12
N ILE A 2 -5.58 9.26 -8.41
CA ILE A 2 -4.55 9.15 -7.37
C ILE A 2 -3.46 8.24 -7.95
N THR A 3 -2.21 8.66 -7.82
CA THR A 3 -1.06 7.88 -8.28
C THR A 3 -0.12 7.65 -7.11
N VAL A 4 0.22 6.40 -6.85
CA VAL A 4 1.21 5.97 -5.86
C VAL A 4 2.39 5.37 -6.59
N GLN A 5 3.60 5.80 -6.25
CA GLN A 5 4.82 5.32 -6.88
C GLN A 5 5.82 4.89 -5.81
N ASN A 6 6.33 3.66 -5.96
CA ASN A 6 7.39 3.06 -5.15
C ASN A 6 7.18 3.26 -3.64
N LEU A 7 5.94 3.13 -3.16
CA LEU A 7 5.62 3.34 -1.75
C LEU A 7 6.35 2.30 -0.90
N VAL A 8 7.17 2.79 0.03
CA VAL A 8 7.84 1.97 1.04
C VAL A 8 7.40 2.44 2.41
N LYS A 9 6.97 1.50 3.26
CA LYS A 9 6.61 1.76 4.65
C LYS A 9 7.31 0.79 5.57
N LYS A 10 7.97 1.33 6.60
CA LYS A 10 8.70 0.58 7.61
C LYS A 10 8.17 0.88 9.01
N PHE A 11 8.13 -0.14 9.86
CA PHE A 11 7.86 -0.06 11.30
C PHE A 11 9.05 -0.68 12.03
N GLY A 12 9.95 0.16 12.52
CA GLY A 12 11.24 -0.27 13.05
C GLY A 12 12.00 -1.13 12.01
N PRO A 13 12.42 -2.36 12.35
CA PRO A 13 13.13 -3.24 11.41
C PRO A 13 12.22 -3.86 10.33
N LYS A 14 10.90 -3.81 10.50
CA LYS A 14 9.96 -4.48 9.60
C LYS A 14 9.59 -3.58 8.43
N THR A 15 9.77 -4.07 7.20
CA THR A 15 9.19 -3.44 6.00
C THR A 15 7.78 -3.98 5.78
N ALA A 16 6.77 -3.12 5.94
CA ALA A 16 5.37 -3.48 5.77
C ALA A 16 4.89 -3.29 4.32
N VAL A 17 5.42 -2.27 3.63
CA VAL A 17 5.17 -2.03 2.20
C VAL A 17 6.52 -1.87 1.52
N ALA A 18 6.74 -2.58 0.41
CA ALA A 18 8.05 -2.73 -0.22
C ALA A 18 8.04 -2.30 -1.70
N GLY A 19 7.80 -1.01 -1.96
CA GLY A 19 7.96 -0.42 -3.29
C GLY A 19 6.76 -0.65 -4.20
N ILE A 20 5.54 -0.48 -3.68
CA ILE A 20 4.32 -0.67 -4.49
C ILE A 20 4.00 0.59 -5.30
N SER A 21 3.54 0.39 -6.53
CA SER A 21 3.08 1.46 -7.43
C SER A 21 1.72 1.10 -8.00
N PHE A 22 0.77 2.02 -7.95
CA PHE A 22 -0.58 1.82 -8.49
C PHE A 22 -1.28 3.16 -8.74
N GLU A 23 -2.33 3.12 -9.54
CA GLU A 23 -3.19 4.26 -9.84
C GLU A 23 -4.63 3.93 -9.46
N VAL A 24 -5.37 4.94 -9.02
CA VAL A 24 -6.80 4.85 -8.73
C VAL A 24 -7.52 5.97 -9.46
N THR A 25 -8.41 5.59 -10.36
CA THR A 25 -9.24 6.51 -11.15
C THR A 25 -10.57 6.79 -10.45
N LYS A 26 -11.34 7.75 -10.97
CA LYS A 26 -12.61 8.13 -10.35
C LYS A 26 -13.62 7.00 -10.51
N GLY A 27 -14.20 6.53 -9.41
CA GLY A 27 -15.19 5.45 -9.40
C GLY A 27 -14.60 4.06 -9.16
N GLU A 28 -13.27 3.93 -9.06
CA GLU A 28 -12.62 2.68 -8.67
C GLU A 28 -12.57 2.51 -7.15
N VAL A 29 -12.74 1.28 -6.71
CA VAL A 29 -12.59 0.88 -5.30
C VAL A 29 -11.43 -0.08 -5.20
N LEU A 30 -10.40 0.31 -4.45
CA LEU A 30 -9.21 -0.50 -4.20
C LEU A 30 -9.18 -0.93 -2.73
N GLY A 31 -8.89 -2.21 -2.48
CA GLY A 31 -8.72 -2.77 -1.14
C GLY A 31 -7.40 -3.52 -1.02
N PHE A 32 -6.74 -3.39 0.13
CA PHE A 32 -5.56 -4.20 0.46
C PHE A 32 -5.99 -5.50 1.14
N LEU A 33 -5.52 -6.64 0.63
CA LEU A 33 -5.76 -7.98 1.18
C LEU A 33 -4.45 -8.61 1.65
N GLY A 34 -4.47 -9.33 2.77
CA GLY A 34 -3.29 -9.98 3.32
C GLY A 34 -3.36 -10.25 4.83
N PRO A 35 -2.41 -11.01 5.39
CA PRO A 35 -2.38 -11.37 6.81
C PRO A 35 -2.17 -10.16 7.74
N ASN A 36 -2.40 -10.34 9.05
CA ASN A 36 -2.18 -9.28 10.03
C ASN A 36 -0.72 -8.82 10.04
N GLY A 37 -0.53 -7.50 10.12
CA GLY A 37 0.80 -6.89 10.06
C GLY A 37 1.42 -6.78 8.66
N ALA A 38 0.66 -7.01 7.58
CA ALA A 38 1.11 -6.82 6.20
C ALA A 38 1.05 -5.36 5.68
N GLY A 39 0.79 -4.37 6.54
CA GLY A 39 0.73 -2.96 6.13
C GLY A 39 -0.60 -2.50 5.52
N LYS A 40 -1.69 -3.26 5.71
CA LYS A 40 -3.02 -2.90 5.17
C LYS A 40 -3.66 -1.67 5.82
N SER A 41 -3.40 -1.45 7.10
CA SER A 41 -4.03 -0.40 7.92
C SER A 41 -3.08 0.74 8.26
N THR A 42 -1.84 0.71 7.76
CA THR A 42 -0.74 1.53 8.30
C THR A 42 0.26 1.96 7.24
#